data_AF-A0A7Y2I6H2-F1
#
_entry.id   AF-A0A7Y2I6H2-F1
#
_cell.length_a   1.000
_cell.length_b   1.000
_cell.length_c   1.000
_cell.angle_alpha   90.00
_cell.angle_beta   90.00
_cell.angle_gamma   90.00
#
_symmetry.space_group_name_H-M   'P 1'
#
loop_
_entity.id
_entity.type
_entity.pdbx_description
1 polymer ?
#
loop_
_entity_poly.entity_id
_entity_poly.type
_entity_poly.pdbx_seq_one_letter_code
_entity_poly.pdbx_strand_id
1 'polypeptide(L)'
;MKLSRFGQKFTSGAGIISLMDDLGRALAGDDEMIMMGGGNPGHLPEFQKLVKQRLREIAECDLSIRDLAGVYDPPQGNLGFIKHCAALLKNEYGWEVGPDNICLTNGSQTGFFILFNMFGGTFEDGVSKRIRL
;
A
#
# COMPACT_ATOMS: atom_id res chain seq x y z
N MET A 1 24.50 15.72 -8.02
CA MET A 1 23.91 14.97 -9.15
C MET A 1 22.82 15.84 -9.78
N LYS A 2 22.68 15.91 -11.11
CA LYS A 2 21.60 16.68 -11.76
C LYS A 2 20.35 15.80 -11.88
N LEU A 3 19.24 16.20 -11.25
CA LEU A 3 17.97 15.48 -11.32
C LEU A 3 17.06 16.03 -12.43
N SER A 4 16.17 15.19 -12.95
CA SER A 4 15.07 15.62 -13.82
C SER A 4 14.08 16.52 -13.06
N ARG A 5 13.19 17.23 -13.76
CA ARG A 5 12.14 18.03 -13.11
C ARG A 5 11.25 17.18 -12.19
N PHE A 6 10.96 15.94 -12.60
CA PHE A 6 10.24 14.99 -11.76
C PHE A 6 11.03 14.67 -10.50
N GLY A 7 12.32 14.31 -10.62
CA GLY A 7 13.18 14.06 -9.46
C GLY A 7 13.28 15.26 -8.51
N GLN A 8 13.46 16.46 -9.06
CA GLN A 8 13.49 17.71 -8.27
C GLN A 8 12.19 17.95 -7.49
N LYS A 9 11.03 17.62 -8.05
CA LYS A 9 9.74 17.73 -7.37
C LYS A 9 9.65 16.78 -6.18
N PHE A 10 10.18 15.56 -6.29
CA PHE A 10 10.17 14.58 -5.20
C PHE A 10 11.19 14.88 -4.11
N THR A 11 12.31 15.52 -4.47
CA THR A 11 13.35 15.92 -3.52
C THR A 11 13.23 17.37 -3.07
N SER A 12 12.19 18.09 -3.48
CA SER A 12 11.98 19.46 -3.03
C SER A 12 11.69 19.42 -1.53
N GLY A 13 12.38 20.25 -0.74
CA GLY A 13 12.25 20.30 0.72
C GLY A 13 10.87 20.76 1.19
N ALA A 14 9.88 19.89 1.05
CA ALA A 14 8.54 20.11 1.55
C ALA A 14 8.50 19.89 3.06
N GLY A 15 7.69 20.67 3.78
CA GLY A 15 7.57 20.58 5.24
C GLY A 15 7.20 19.17 5.72
N ILE A 16 6.43 18.42 4.92
CA ILE A 16 6.09 17.03 5.23
C ILE A 16 7.31 16.10 5.26
N ILE A 17 8.33 16.32 4.43
CA ILE A 17 9.55 15.51 4.44
C ILE A 17 10.30 15.74 5.75
N SER A 18 10.45 17.01 6.15
CA SER A 18 11.06 17.36 7.44
C SER A 18 10.30 16.71 8.60
N LEU A 19 8.96 16.75 8.59
CA LEU A 19 8.14 16.12 9.63
C LEU A 19 8.33 14.59 9.67
N MET A 20 8.38 13.93 8.51
CA MET A 20 8.61 12.48 8.45
C MET A 20 10.01 12.11 8.96
N ASP A 21 11.02 12.91 8.65
CA ASP A 21 12.38 12.73 9.18
C ASP A 21 12.41 12.86 10.71
N ASP A 22 11.71 13.86 11.26
CA ASP A 22 11.60 14.07 12.71
C ASP A 22 10.88 12.89 13.39
N LEU A 23 9.76 12.42 12.85
CA LEU A 23 9.03 11.25 13.36
C LEU A 23 9.88 9.96 13.27
N GLY A 24 10.65 9.79 12.19
CA GLY A 24 11.52 8.65 12.01
C GLY A 24 12.67 8.62 13.03
N ARG A 25 13.29 9.77 13.30
CA ARG A 25 14.33 9.90 14.34
C ARG A 25 13.77 9.67 15.73
N ALA A 26 12.61 10.23 16.02
CA ALA A 26 11.91 10.04 17.28
C ALA A 26 11.60 8.56 17.57
N LEU A 27 11.17 7.81 16.54
CA LEU A 27 10.89 6.37 16.66
C LEU A 27 12.15 5.51 16.81
N ALA A 28 13.30 5.98 16.32
CA ALA A 28 14.56 5.24 16.34
C ALA A 28 15.46 5.60 17.54
N GLY A 29 15.18 6.70 18.22
CA GLY A 29 15.94 7.16 19.39
C GLY A 29 15.50 6.49 20.69
N ASP A 30 16.37 6.57 21.69
CA ASP A 30 16.11 6.07 23.06
C ASP A 30 15.48 7.13 23.97
N ASP A 31 15.12 8.31 23.44
CA ASP A 31 14.50 9.39 24.22
C ASP A 31 13.06 9.02 24.62
N GLU A 32 12.68 9.30 25.89
CA GLU A 32 11.30 9.15 26.37
C GLU A 32 10.36 10.17 25.67
N MET A 33 9.88 9.81 24.48
CA MET A 33 8.93 10.60 23.72
C MET A 33 7.52 10.00 23.75
N ILE A 34 6.51 10.86 23.94
CA ILE A 34 5.11 10.47 23.74
C ILE A 34 4.79 10.53 22.25
N MET A 35 4.90 9.38 21.58
CA MET A 35 4.70 9.28 20.13
C MET A 35 3.22 9.18 19.75
N MET A 36 2.63 10.32 19.33
CA MET A 36 1.24 10.42 18.85
C MET A 36 1.12 10.84 17.38
N GLY A 37 2.24 11.01 16.67
CA GLY A 37 2.25 11.48 15.27
C GLY A 37 2.30 10.37 14.21
N GLY A 38 2.49 9.12 14.62
CA GLY A 38 2.62 7.98 13.72
C GLY A 38 1.28 7.38 13.28
N GLY A 39 1.29 6.62 12.18
CA GLY A 39 0.13 5.87 11.67
C GLY A 39 0.22 4.35 11.83
N ASN A 40 1.17 3.85 12.64
CA ASN A 40 1.33 2.42 12.85
C ASN A 40 0.11 1.86 13.62
N PRO A 41 -0.42 0.69 13.23
CA PRO A 41 -1.52 0.08 13.97
C PRO A 41 -1.07 -0.35 15.37
N GLY A 42 -2.03 -0.41 16.29
CA GLY A 42 -1.78 -0.89 17.64
C GLY A 42 -1.38 -2.37 17.69
N HIS A 43 -0.65 -2.76 18.73
CA HIS A 43 -0.27 -4.15 18.97
C HIS A 43 -1.41 -4.89 19.67
N LEU A 44 -2.06 -5.80 18.94
CA LEU A 44 -3.09 -6.70 19.47
C LEU A 44 -2.56 -8.14 19.56
N PRO A 45 -2.31 -8.69 20.76
CA PRO A 45 -1.69 -10.01 20.94
C PRO A 45 -2.44 -11.14 20.23
N GLU A 46 -3.77 -11.10 20.22
CA GLU A 46 -4.65 -12.08 19.58
C GLU A 46 -4.45 -12.08 18.07
N PHE A 47 -4.38 -10.90 17.46
CA PHE A 47 -4.10 -10.76 16.03
C PHE A 47 -2.70 -11.25 15.68
N GLN A 48 -1.70 -10.88 16.48
CA GLN A 48 -0.33 -11.35 16.29
C GLN A 48 -0.22 -12.88 16.40
N LYS A 49 -0.97 -13.50 17.31
CA LYS A 49 -1.05 -14.97 17.43
C LYS A 49 -1.64 -15.59 16.16
N LEU A 50 -2.72 -15.03 15.63
CA LEU A 50 -3.34 -15.49 14.38
C LEU A 50 -2.37 -15.38 13.19
N VAL A 51 -1.70 -14.23 13.03
CA VAL A 51 -0.72 -14.02 11.97
C VAL A 51 0.44 -15.03 12.07
N LYS A 52 0.99 -15.24 13.27
CA LYS A 52 2.05 -16.24 13.50
C LYS A 52 1.60 -17.64 13.12
N GLN A 53 0.38 -18.03 13.48
CA GLN A 53 -0.17 -19.32 13.11
C GLN A 53 -0.29 -19.48 11.59
N ARG A 54 -0.86 -18.49 10.89
CA ARG A 54 -1.01 -18.53 9.42
C ARG A 54 0.33 -18.59 8.68
N LEU A 55 1.34 -17.86 9.16
CA LEU A 55 2.68 -17.92 8.59
C LEU A 55 3.31 -19.31 8.76
N ARG A 56 3.09 -19.97 9.90
CA ARG A 56 3.55 -21.34 10.12
C ARG A 56 2.88 -22.32 9.15
N GLU A 57 1.55 -22.23 9.01
CA GLU A 57 0.79 -23.06 8.08
C GLU A 57 1.27 -22.90 6.63
N ILE A 58 1.62 -21.68 6.21
CA ILE A 58 2.21 -21.42 4.88
C ILE A 58 3.61 -22.03 4.77
N ALA A 59 4.45 -21.87 5.80
CA ALA A 59 5.83 -22.36 5.79
C ALA A 59 5.93 -23.89 5.81
N GLU A 60 4.96 -24.58 6.42
CA GLU A 60 4.88 -26.04 6.48
C GLU A 60 4.28 -26.66 5.20
N CYS A 61 3.77 -25.85 4.27
CA CYS A 61 3.20 -26.30 3.00
C CYS A 61 4.10 -25.94 1.82
N ASP A 62 4.75 -26.95 1.22
CA ASP A 62 5.70 -26.77 0.10
C ASP A 62 5.14 -25.93 -1.07
N LEU A 63 3.86 -26.13 -1.40
CA LEU A 63 3.21 -25.35 -2.46
C LEU A 63 3.02 -23.89 -2.05
N SER A 64 2.53 -23.64 -0.83
CA SER A 64 2.25 -22.28 -0.37
C SER A 64 3.52 -21.47 -0.15
N ILE A 65 4.59 -22.06 0.38
CA ILE A 65 5.87 -21.37 0.55
C ILE A 65 6.53 -21.08 -0.80
N ARG A 66 6.45 -22.01 -1.75
CA ARG A 66 6.95 -21.79 -3.12
C ARG A 66 6.21 -20.64 -3.78
N ASP A 67 4.89 -20.63 -3.69
CA ASP A 67 4.06 -19.58 -4.30
C ASP A 67 4.33 -18.22 -3.62
N LEU A 68 4.50 -18.18 -2.30
CA LEU A 68 4.84 -16.95 -1.55
C LEU A 68 6.23 -16.40 -1.91
N ALA A 69 7.24 -17.25 -2.02
CA ALA A 69 8.65 -16.81 -2.08
C ALA A 69 9.24 -16.80 -3.50
N GLY A 70 8.71 -17.61 -4.42
CA GLY A 70 9.38 -17.93 -5.69
C GLY A 70 8.54 -17.73 -6.95
N VAL A 71 7.27 -17.34 -6.81
CA VAL A 71 6.36 -17.19 -7.95
C VAL A 71 5.85 -15.76 -8.02
N TYR A 72 6.02 -15.11 -9.16
CA TYR A 72 5.45 -13.79 -9.39
C TYR A 72 3.95 -13.89 -9.66
N ASP A 73 3.19 -13.01 -9.01
CA ASP A 73 1.82 -12.75 -9.38
C ASP A 73 1.73 -12.04 -10.74
N PRO A 74 0.61 -12.16 -11.48
CA PRO A 74 0.33 -11.33 -12.64
C PRO A 74 0.33 -9.84 -12.29
N PRO A 75 0.45 -8.93 -13.27
CA PRO A 75 0.45 -7.48 -13.03
C PRO A 75 -0.79 -6.94 -12.30
N GLN A 76 -1.92 -7.63 -12.38
CA GLN A 76 -3.14 -7.29 -11.64
C GLN A 76 -3.05 -7.63 -10.14
N GLY A 77 -2.18 -8.58 -9.77
CA GLY A 77 -2.04 -9.14 -8.43
C GLY A 77 -2.44 -10.62 -8.35
N ASN A 78 -2.36 -11.19 -7.15
CA ASN A 78 -2.70 -12.57 -6.89
C ASN A 78 -4.16 -12.89 -7.27
N LEU A 79 -4.35 -13.71 -8.30
CA LEU A 79 -5.69 -14.00 -8.84
C LEU A 79 -6.59 -14.74 -7.85
N GLY A 80 -6.03 -15.58 -6.99
CA GLY A 80 -6.78 -16.28 -5.95
C GLY A 80 -7.34 -15.29 -4.93
N PHE A 81 -6.48 -14.42 -4.41
CA PHE A 81 -6.87 -13.36 -3.49
C PHE A 81 -7.92 -12.42 -4.09
N ILE A 82 -7.71 -11.97 -5.34
CA ILE A 82 -8.66 -11.12 -6.07
C ILE A 82 -10.05 -11.77 -6.15
N LYS A 83 -10.13 -13.06 -6.52
CA LYS A 83 -11.41 -13.80 -6.58
C LYS A 83 -12.09 -13.85 -5.21
N HIS A 84 -11.34 -14.08 -4.14
CA HIS A 84 -11.87 -14.08 -2.79
C HIS A 84 -12.36 -12.68 -2.35
N CYS A 85 -11.67 -11.61 -2.72
CA CYS A 85 -12.12 -10.25 -2.46
C CYS A 85 -13.43 -9.92 -3.19
N ALA A 86 -13.55 -10.27 -4.47
CA ALA A 86 -14.78 -10.06 -5.23
C ALA A 86 -15.97 -10.83 -4.60
N ALA A 87 -15.74 -12.10 -4.23
CA ALA A 87 -16.75 -12.91 -3.54
C ALA A 87 -17.14 -12.31 -2.18
N LEU A 88 -16.17 -11.83 -1.39
CA LEU A 88 -16.43 -11.17 -0.11
C LEU A 88 -17.31 -9.93 -0.29
N LEU A 89 -16.95 -9.03 -1.22
CA LEU A 89 -17.72 -7.81 -1.48
C LEU A 89 -19.15 -8.11 -1.95
N LYS A 90 -19.31 -9.14 -2.79
CA LYS A 90 -20.63 -9.59 -3.22
C LYS A 90 -21.46 -10.15 -2.07
N ASN A 91 -20.86 -10.95 -1.20
CA ASN A 91 -21.57 -11.61 -0.09
C ASN A 91 -21.95 -10.62 1.03
N GLU A 92 -21.05 -9.72 1.40
CA GLU A 92 -21.26 -8.77 2.50
C GLU A 92 -22.13 -7.57 2.09
N TYR A 93 -21.98 -7.11 0.84
CA TYR A 93 -22.59 -5.85 0.40
C TYR A 93 -23.51 -5.98 -0.82
N GLY A 94 -23.63 -7.17 -1.41
CA GLY A 94 -24.47 -7.40 -2.60
C GLY A 94 -23.93 -6.73 -3.87
N TRP A 95 -22.64 -6.38 -3.91
CA TRP A 95 -22.06 -5.66 -5.04
C TRP A 95 -21.86 -6.57 -6.26
N GLU A 96 -22.23 -6.07 -7.44
CA GLU A 96 -21.96 -6.69 -8.74
C GLU A 96 -20.51 -6.40 -9.17
N VAL A 97 -19.54 -6.95 -8.42
CA VAL A 97 -18.11 -6.85 -8.70
C VAL A 97 -17.51 -8.22 -8.99
N GLY A 98 -16.62 -8.27 -9.98
CA GLY A 98 -15.85 -9.44 -10.36
C GLY A 98 -14.34 -9.21 -10.23
N PRO A 99 -13.52 -10.24 -10.53
CA PRO A 99 -12.06 -10.12 -10.53
C PRO A 99 -11.54 -8.94 -11.35
N ASP A 100 -12.17 -8.64 -12.49
CA ASP A 100 -11.78 -7.55 -13.40
C ASP A 100 -11.94 -6.15 -12.79
N ASN A 101 -12.66 -6.02 -11.67
CA ASN A 101 -12.85 -4.75 -10.96
C ASN A 101 -11.81 -4.52 -9.85
N ILE A 102 -10.92 -5.48 -9.60
CA ILE A 102 -9.99 -5.45 -8.47
C ILE A 102 -8.55 -5.58 -8.99
N CYS A 103 -7.68 -4.70 -8.52
CA CYS A 103 -6.24 -4.81 -8.69
C CYS A 103 -5.53 -4.62 -7.35
N LEU A 104 -4.36 -5.24 -7.20
CA LEU A 104 -3.53 -5.12 -6.00
C LEU A 104 -2.38 -4.15 -6.26
N THR A 105 -2.06 -3.35 -5.24
CA THR A 105 -0.93 -2.44 -5.26
C THR A 105 -0.07 -2.67 -4.02
N ASN A 106 1.16 -2.15 -4.04
CA ASN A 106 2.08 -2.20 -2.90
C ASN A 106 1.66 -1.19 -1.82
N GLY A 107 0.48 -1.42 -1.24
CA GLY A 107 -0.19 -0.51 -0.33
C GLY A 107 -0.98 0.60 -1.01
N SER A 108 -1.83 1.26 -0.24
CA SER A 108 -2.76 2.29 -0.72
C SER A 108 -2.05 3.52 -1.28
N GLN A 109 -0.85 3.86 -0.77
CA GLN A 109 -0.08 5.01 -1.26
C GLN A 109 0.32 4.86 -2.74
N THR A 110 0.74 3.66 -3.15
CA THR A 110 1.00 3.36 -4.57
C THR A 110 -0.29 3.41 -5.38
N GLY A 111 -1.41 2.92 -4.84
CA GLY A 111 -2.72 3.03 -5.48
C GLY A 111 -3.12 4.47 -5.76
N PHE A 112 -3.02 5.36 -4.76
CA PHE A 112 -3.27 6.79 -4.94
C PHE A 112 -2.30 7.44 -5.91
N PHE A 113 -1.01 7.09 -5.87
CA PHE A 113 -0.04 7.59 -6.84
C PHE A 113 -0.47 7.27 -8.28
N ILE A 114 -0.88 6.03 -8.56
CA ILE A 114 -1.38 5.64 -9.88
C ILE A 114 -2.62 6.44 -10.26
N LEU A 115 -3.64 6.47 -9.37
CA LEU A 115 -4.91 7.16 -9.65
C LEU A 115 -4.72 8.66 -9.87
N PHE A 116 -3.90 9.34 -9.06
CA PHE A 116 -3.70 10.78 -9.17
C PHE A 116 -2.92 11.17 -10.43
N ASN A 117 -2.00 10.33 -10.89
CA ASN A 117 -1.30 10.57 -12.16
C ASN A 117 -2.12 10.14 -13.39
N MET A 118 -3.11 9.26 -13.22
CA MET A 118 -4.03 8.87 -14.29
C MET A 118 -5.15 9.90 -14.50
N PHE A 119 -5.66 10.52 -13.42
CA PHE A 119 -6.83 11.39 -13.47
C PHE A 119 -6.56 12.87 -13.16
N GLY A 120 -5.38 13.20 -12.66
CA GLY A 120 -4.94 14.57 -12.38
C GLY A 120 -3.77 15.01 -13.26
N GLY A 121 -3.47 16.31 -13.23
CA GLY A 121 -2.39 16.87 -14.04
C GLY A 121 -2.85 17.39 -15.39
N THR A 122 -1.91 17.57 -16.30
CA THR A 122 -2.15 18.12 -17.64
C THR A 122 -2.37 16.99 -18.64
N PHE A 123 -3.49 17.03 -19.34
CA PHE A 123 -3.91 16.04 -20.34
C PHE A 123 -3.39 16.42 -21.73
N GLU A 124 -3.51 15.50 -22.70
CA GLU A 124 -3.03 15.70 -24.08
C GLU A 124 -3.68 16.90 -24.78
N ASP A 125 -4.94 17.20 -24.44
CA ASP A 125 -5.69 18.36 -24.93
C ASP A 125 -5.30 19.68 -24.23
N GLY A 126 -4.31 19.64 -23.32
CA GLY A 126 -3.86 20.78 -22.52
C GLY A 126 -4.75 21.09 -21.31
N VAL A 127 -5.87 20.37 -21.12
CA VAL A 127 -6.75 20.57 -19.96
C VAL A 127 -6.02 20.10 -18.70
N SER A 128 -5.99 20.95 -17.67
CA SER A 128 -5.42 20.60 -16.38
C SER A 128 -6.51 20.24 -15.39
N LYS A 129 -6.45 19.02 -14.84
CA LYS A 129 -7.36 18.54 -13.80
C LYS A 129 -6.66 18.50 -12.45
N ARG A 130 -7.42 18.75 -11.39
CA ARG A 130 -6.94 18.66 -9.99
C ARG A 130 -7.77 17.64 -9.24
N ILE A 131 -7.13 16.93 -8.32
CA ILE A 131 -7.80 16.03 -7.39
C ILE A 131 -8.46 16.88 -6.30
N ARG A 132 -9.73 16.57 -6.00
CA ARG A 132 -10.45 17.11 -4.84
C ARG A 132 -10.60 15.96 -3.84
N LEU A 133 -10.04 16.16 -2.65
CA LEU A 133 -10.14 15.25 -1.51
C LEU A 133 -11.24 15.73 -0.56
#